data_AF-A0A3C1MXN3-F1
#
_entry.id   AF-A0A3C1MXN3-F1
#
_cell.length_a   1.000
_cell.length_b   1.000
_cell.length_c   1.000
_cell.angle_alpha   90.00
_cell.angle_beta   90.00
_cell.angle_gamma   90.00
#
_symmetry.space_group_name_H-M   'P 1'
#
loop_
_entity.id
_entity.type
_entity.pdbx_description
1 polymer ?
#
loop_
_entity_poly.entity_id
_entity_poly.type
_entity_poly.pdbx_seq_one_letter_code
_entity_poly.pdbx_strand_id
1 'polypeptide(L)' 'TQATQRVAELTATHTWPDPIVTEIVPLTTFYPAEDYHQAYFRNNAQQPYCQHVVAPKVSKFLQKFTDKSRSLD' A
#
# COMPACT_ATOMS: atom_id res chain seq x y z
N THR A 1 11.71 5.20 -15.30
CA THR A 1 10.66 4.17 -15.33
C THR A 1 9.31 4.81 -15.03
N GLN A 2 8.19 4.09 -15.10
CA GLN A 2 6.87 4.61 -14.68
C GLN A 2 6.90 5.19 -13.25
N ALA A 3 7.65 4.57 -12.34
CA ALA A 3 7.84 5.07 -10.98
C ALA A 3 8.51 6.45 -10.93
N THR A 4 9.60 6.64 -11.69
CA THR A 4 10.31 7.93 -11.76
C THR A 4 9.41 9.03 -12.31
N GLN A 5 8.62 8.73 -13.35
CA GLN A 5 7.66 9.67 -13.93
C GLN A 5 6.60 10.08 -12.92
N ARG A 6 6.08 9.11 -12.13
CA ARG A 6 5.08 9.39 -11.11
C ARG A 6 5.60 10.26 -9.99
N VAL A 7 6.84 10.04 -9.52
CA VAL A 7 7.47 10.91 -8.52
C VAL A 7 7.64 12.33 -9.09
N ALA A 8 8.13 12.47 -10.31
CA ALA A 8 8.31 13.78 -10.94
C ALA A 8 6.98 14.57 -11.06
N GLU A 9 5.90 13.92 -11.47
CA GLU A 9 4.56 14.52 -11.53
C GLU A 9 4.06 14.99 -10.15
N LEU A 10 4.21 14.13 -9.13
CA LEU A 10 3.77 14.43 -7.77
C LEU A 10 4.58 15.55 -7.11
N THR A 11 5.88 15.62 -7.40
CA THR A 11 6.75 16.71 -6.96
C THR A 11 6.38 18.02 -7.67
N ALA A 12 6.16 18.01 -8.99
CA ALA A 12 5.78 19.20 -9.75
C ALA A 12 4.45 19.81 -9.26
N THR A 13 3.49 18.95 -8.91
CA THR A 13 2.18 19.35 -8.38
C THR A 13 2.20 19.77 -6.91
N HIS A 14 3.34 19.69 -6.22
CA HIS A 14 3.46 19.95 -4.78
C HIS A 14 2.40 19.20 -3.96
N THR A 15 2.14 17.93 -4.31
CA THR A 15 1.11 17.11 -3.64
C THR A 15 1.40 16.96 -2.14
N TRP A 16 2.67 16.97 -1.75
CA TRP A 16 3.11 17.01 -0.35
C TRP A 16 3.94 18.27 -0.07
N PRO A 17 3.91 18.77 1.18
CA PRO A 17 4.74 19.90 1.59
C PRO A 17 6.23 19.55 1.60
N ASP A 18 6.56 18.29 1.90
CA ASP A 18 7.94 17.81 1.98
C ASP A 18 8.35 17.02 0.72
N PRO A 19 9.64 16.97 0.38
CA PRO A 19 10.15 16.22 -0.77
C PRO A 19 9.86 14.71 -0.66
N ILE A 20 9.63 14.06 -1.81
CA ILE A 20 9.47 12.61 -1.89
C ILE A 20 10.86 11.95 -1.79
N VAL A 21 11.05 11.08 -0.79
CA VAL A 21 12.31 10.35 -0.52
C VAL A 21 12.28 8.87 -0.92
N THR A 22 11.26 8.45 -1.67
CA THR A 22 11.09 7.06 -2.10
C THR A 22 12.25 6.59 -2.99
N GLU A 23 12.90 5.50 -2.61
CA GLU A 23 13.97 4.88 -3.38
C GLU A 23 13.44 4.20 -4.65
N ILE A 24 14.14 4.39 -5.78
CA ILE A 24 13.81 3.75 -7.07
C ILE A 24 15.06 3.04 -7.57
N VAL A 25 15.14 1.75 -7.31
CA VAL A 25 16.27 0.89 -7.71
C VAL A 25 15.76 -0.39 -8.39
N PRO A 26 16.59 -1.05 -9.20
CA PRO A 26 16.27 -2.37 -9.73
C PRO A 26 16.05 -3.37 -8.61
N LEU A 27 15.07 -4.25 -8.76
CA LEU A 27 14.91 -5.41 -7.87
C LEU A 27 16.14 -6.31 -8.01
N THR A 28 16.78 -6.63 -6.89
CA THR A 28 17.90 -7.57 -6.85
C THR A 28 17.41 -8.94 -6.39
N THR A 29 17.54 -9.25 -5.10
CA THR A 29 17.08 -10.49 -4.48
C THR A 29 15.88 -10.20 -3.58
N PHE A 30 14.84 -11.02 -3.68
CA PHE A 30 13.67 -10.97 -2.81
C PHE A 30 13.60 -12.24 -1.97
N TYR A 31 13.48 -12.10 -0.66
CA TYR A 31 13.28 -13.20 0.26
C TYR A 31 11.82 -13.19 0.73
N PRO A 32 11.01 -14.22 0.40
CA PRO A 32 9.66 -14.32 0.91
C PRO A 32 9.65 -14.31 2.44
N ALA A 33 8.72 -13.56 3.04
CA ALA A 33 8.44 -13.65 4.46
C ALA A 33 7.81 -15.01 4.81
N GLU A 34 7.93 -15.40 6.07
CA GLU A 34 7.41 -16.65 6.63
C GLU A 34 5.90 -16.83 6.36
N ASP A 35 5.44 -18.09 6.29
CA ASP A 35 4.06 -18.41 5.90
C ASP A 35 3.00 -17.72 6.78
N TYR A 36 3.27 -17.56 8.07
CA TYR A 36 2.33 -16.89 8.98
C TYR A 36 2.19 -15.37 8.72
N HIS A 37 3.13 -14.76 7.99
CA HIS A 37 3.01 -13.38 7.53
C HIS A 37 2.17 -13.26 6.24
N GLN A 38 1.95 -14.36 5.53
CA GLN A 38 1.14 -14.37 4.32
C GLN A 38 -0.34 -14.20 4.67
N ALA A 39 -1.03 -13.34 3.92
CA ALA A 39 -2.43 -12.97 4.17
C ALA A 39 -2.72 -12.57 5.64
N TYR A 40 -1.75 -11.96 6.33
CA TYR A 40 -1.82 -11.71 7.78
C TYR A 40 -3.11 -11.00 8.22
N PHE A 41 -3.53 -9.94 7.52
CA PHE A 41 -4.77 -9.22 7.85
C PHE A 41 -6.02 -10.09 7.71
N ARG A 42 -6.09 -10.94 6.68
CA ARG A 42 -7.21 -11.87 6.47
C ARG A 42 -7.27 -12.90 7.60
N ASN A 43 -6.12 -13.45 7.97
CA ASN A 43 -6.03 -14.53 8.96
C ASN A 43 -6.09 -14.03 10.42
N ASN A 44 -5.79 -12.75 10.66
CA ASN A 44 -5.64 -12.17 11.99
C ASN A 44 -6.42 -10.86 12.15
N ALA A 45 -7.58 -10.74 11.50
CA ALA A 45 -8.31 -9.47 11.41
C ALA A 45 -8.57 -8.82 12.76
N GLN A 46 -8.82 -9.60 13.82
CA GLN A 46 -9.11 -9.10 15.18
C GLN A 46 -7.89 -8.61 15.97
N GLN A 47 -6.68 -8.76 15.43
CA GLN A 47 -5.48 -8.22 16.09
C GLN A 47 -5.58 -6.68 16.21
N PRO A 48 -5.18 -6.07 17.33
CA PRO A 48 -5.30 -4.62 17.53
C PRO A 48 -4.65 -3.80 16.40
N TYR A 49 -3.49 -4.23 15.91
CA TYR A 49 -2.84 -3.59 14.76
C TYR A 49 -3.72 -3.61 13.50
N CYS A 50 -4.34 -4.75 13.21
CA CYS A 50 -5.24 -4.91 12.07
C CYS A 50 -6.45 -4.00 12.19
N GLN A 51 -7.05 -3.91 13.37
CA GLN A 51 -8.23 -3.08 13.62
C GLN A 51 -7.94 -1.58 13.54
N HIS A 52 -6.81 -1.12 14.10
CA HIS A 52 -6.53 0.31 14.22
C HIS A 52 -5.73 0.89 13.05
N VAL A 53 -4.98 0.06 12.32
CA VAL A 53 -4.06 0.53 11.25
C VAL A 53 -4.49 0.07 9.87
N VAL A 54 -4.86 -1.21 9.72
CA VAL A 54 -5.13 -1.80 8.39
C VAL A 54 -6.58 -1.60 7.97
N ALA A 55 -7.54 -1.93 8.83
CA ALA A 55 -8.97 -1.85 8.52
C ALA A 55 -9.42 -0.44 8.06
N PRO A 56 -8.97 0.68 8.67
CA PRO A 56 -9.33 2.02 8.20
C PRO A 56 -8.81 2.30 6.78
N LYS A 57 -7.62 1.79 6.43
CA LYS A 57 -7.05 1.94 5.08
C LYS A 57 -7.83 1.16 4.04
N VAL A 58 -8.24 -0.06 4.37
CA VAL A 58 -9.08 -0.90 3.50
C VAL A 58 -10.45 -0.25 3.30
N SER A 59 -11.08 0.22 4.38
CA SER A 59 -12.38 0.93 4.31
C SER A 59 -12.29 2.18 3.42
N LYS A 60 -11.25 3.00 3.59
CA LYS A 60 -11.01 4.18 2.75
C LYS A 60 -10.82 3.83 1.27
N PHE A 61 -10.17 2.70 0.98
CA PHE A 61 -10.04 2.22 -0.40
C PHE A 61 -11.40 1.83 -0.98
N LEU A 62 -12.19 1.02 -0.27
CA LEU A 62 -13.50 0.56 -0.74
C LEU A 62 -14.48 1.72 -0.95
N GLN A 63 -14.45 2.73 -0.07
CA GLN A 63 -15.28 3.93 -0.22
C GLN A 63 -14.88 4.76 -1.45
N LYS A 64 -13.58 4.85 -1.77
CA LYS A 64 -13.08 5.66 -2.89
C LYS A 64 -13.20 4.93 -4.24
N PHE A 65 -13.18 3.61 -4.23
CA PHE A 65 -13.14 2.77 -5.43
C PHE A 65 -14.23 1.72 -5.42
N THR A 66 -15.48 2.16 -5.28
CA THR A 66 -16.68 1.32 -5.29
C THR A 66 -16.72 0.36 -6.49
N ASP A 67 -16.34 0.86 -7.66
CA ASP A 67 -16.39 0.12 -8.93
C ASP A 67 -15.23 -0.87 -9.10
N LYS A 68 -14.23 -0.81 -8.21
CA LYS A 68 -13.08 -1.73 -8.18
C LYS A 68 -13.13 -2.70 -7.00
N SER A 69 -14.29 -2.82 -6.35
CA SER A 69 -14.53 -3.86 -5.35
C SER A 69 -14.66 -5.22 -6.04
N ARG A 70 -13.54 -5.76 -6.54
CA ARG A 70 -13.47 -7.23 -6.63
C ARG A 70 -13.62 -7.76 -5.21
N SER A 71 -14.50 -8.74 -5.05
CA SER A 71 -14.64 -9.48 -3.81
C SER A 71 -13.26 -9.88 -3.33
N LEU A 72 -12.97 -9.52 -2.07
CA LEU A 72 -11.80 -10.02 -1.36
C LEU A 72 -12.10 -11.48 -1.00
N ASP A 73 -12.23 -12.35 -2.01
CA ASP A 73 -12.26 -13.79 -1.83
C ASP A 73 -10.88 -14.29 -1.37
#